data_AF-A0A961GP32-F1
#
_entry.id   AF-A0A961GP32-F1
#
_cell.length_a   1.000
_cell.length_b   1.000
_cell.length_c   1.000
_cell.angle_alpha   90.00
_cell.angle_beta   90.00
_cell.angle_gamma   90.00
#
_symmetry.space_group_name_H-M   'P 1'
#
loop_
_entity.id
_entity.type
_entity.pdbx_description
1 polymer ?
#
loop_
_entity_poly.entity_id
_entity_poly.type
_entity_poly.pdbx_seq_one_letter_code
_entity_poly.pdbx_strand_id
1 'polypeptide(L)'
;MLSSSVDGAVDRIDAALDVLSSLDLSALGADELIRLAGRCETLARRQAVLAADIALEVNRRQAADLGGAPLKVLADWLRITPAQARRRATLAEPLAPRRTLDGQP
;
A
#
# COMPACT_ATOMS: atom_id res chain seq x y z
N MET A 1 -3.40 10.47 14.54
CA MET A 1 -3.74 9.07 14.85
C MET A 1 -4.80 8.64 13.87
N LEU A 2 -4.77 7.39 13.41
CA LEU A 2 -5.87 6.85 12.61
C LEU A 2 -7.06 6.60 13.57
N SER A 3 -8.22 6.25 13.02
CA SER A 3 -9.31 5.75 13.87
C SER A 3 -8.84 4.50 14.61
N SER A 4 -9.27 4.30 15.86
CA SER A 4 -8.88 3.14 16.68
C SER A 4 -9.17 1.79 15.99
N SER A 5 -10.20 1.73 15.16
CA SER A 5 -10.51 0.54 14.35
C SER A 5 -9.49 0.27 13.24
N VAL A 6 -8.85 1.31 12.71
CA VAL A 6 -7.84 1.19 11.65
C VAL A 6 -6.50 0.80 12.26
N ASP A 7 -6.09 1.45 13.35
CA ASP A 7 -4.87 1.07 14.08
C ASP A 7 -4.92 -0.40 14.50
N GLY A 8 -6.03 -0.83 15.13
CA GLY A 8 -6.20 -2.24 15.49
C GLY A 8 -6.29 -3.22 14.32
N ALA A 9 -6.56 -2.77 13.09
CA ALA A 9 -6.47 -3.62 11.90
C ALA A 9 -5.03 -3.76 11.40
N VAL A 10 -4.25 -2.68 11.46
CA VAL A 10 -2.81 -2.68 11.14
C VAL A 10 -2.05 -3.56 12.13
N ASP A 11 -2.32 -3.42 13.44
CA ASP A 11 -1.68 -4.23 14.49
C ASP A 11 -1.89 -5.74 14.27
N ARG A 12 -3.07 -6.14 13.78
CA ARG A 12 -3.34 -7.55 13.45
C ARG A 12 -2.57 -8.04 12.24
N ILE A 13 -2.33 -7.17 11.26
CA ILE A 13 -1.50 -7.51 10.09
C ILE A 13 -0.05 -7.66 10.54
N ASP A 14 0.45 -6.74 11.34
CA ASP A 14 1.82 -6.77 11.86
C ASP A 14 2.05 -8.04 12.71
N ALA A 15 1.15 -8.34 13.64
CA ALA A 15 1.23 -9.57 14.44
C ALA A 15 1.20 -10.85 13.58
N ALA A 16 0.45 -10.87 12.48
CA ALA A 16 0.43 -12.00 11.56
C ALA A 16 1.74 -12.13 10.77
N LEU A 17 2.34 -11.00 10.37
CA LEU A 17 3.63 -10.97 9.70
C LEU A 17 4.76 -11.42 10.62
N ASP A 18 4.72 -11.05 11.90
CA ASP A 18 5.68 -11.51 12.91
C ASP A 18 5.68 -13.04 13.01
N VAL A 19 4.49 -13.66 13.07
CA VAL A 19 4.36 -15.12 13.04
C VAL A 19 4.97 -15.71 11.77
N LEU A 20 4.66 -15.16 10.59
CA LEU A 20 5.21 -15.67 9.33
C LEU A 20 6.73 -15.53 9.23
N SER A 21 7.28 -14.44 9.77
CA SER A 21 8.73 -14.19 9.79
C SER A 21 9.50 -15.11 10.75
N SER A 22 8.81 -15.67 11.75
CA SER A 22 9.38 -16.64 12.70
C SER A 22 9.40 -18.08 12.17
N LEU A 23 8.81 -18.36 11.00
CA LEU A 23 8.78 -19.70 10.43
C LEU A 23 10.17 -20.15 9.97
N ASP A 24 10.56 -21.37 10.34
CA ASP A 24 11.70 -22.04 9.73
C ASP A 24 11.31 -22.58 8.34
N LEU A 25 11.58 -21.79 7.31
CA LEU A 25 11.30 -22.16 5.93
C LEU A 25 12.11 -23.38 5.45
N SER A 26 13.24 -23.69 6.10
CA SER A 26 14.07 -24.85 5.72
C SER A 26 13.48 -26.18 6.20
N ALA A 27 12.61 -26.14 7.20
CA ALA A 27 11.89 -27.30 7.71
C ALA A 27 10.62 -27.62 6.91
N LEU A 28 10.18 -26.74 6.01
CA LEU A 28 8.97 -26.92 5.21
C LEU A 28 9.23 -27.78 3.96
N GLY A 29 8.24 -28.58 3.59
CA GLY A 29 8.23 -29.29 2.32
C GLY A 29 8.17 -28.35 1.12
N ALA A 30 8.65 -28.81 -0.05
CA ALA A 30 8.64 -28.01 -1.27
C ALA A 30 7.22 -27.58 -1.69
N ASP A 31 6.22 -28.44 -1.48
CA ASP A 31 4.82 -28.15 -1.75
C ASP A 31 4.22 -27.11 -0.80
N GLU A 32 4.63 -27.13 0.48
CA GLU A 32 4.26 -26.13 1.48
C GLU A 32 4.86 -24.77 1.15
N LEU A 33 6.12 -24.73 0.72
CA LEU A 33 6.81 -23.50 0.29
C LEU A 33 6.10 -22.84 -0.88
N ILE A 34 5.74 -23.60 -1.92
CA ILE A 34 5.02 -23.06 -3.08
C ILE A 34 3.64 -22.54 -2.69
N ARG A 35 2.91 -23.26 -1.83
CA ARG A 35 1.62 -22.80 -1.31
C ARG A 35 1.75 -21.52 -0.51
N LEU A 36 2.74 -21.44 0.38
CA LEU A 36 3.02 -20.25 1.18
C LEU A 36 3.38 -19.06 0.29
N ALA A 37 4.25 -19.25 -0.71
CA ALA A 37 4.62 -18.21 -1.67
C ALA A 37 3.39 -17.65 -2.40
N GLY A 38 2.48 -18.51 -2.89
CA GLY A 38 1.25 -18.06 -3.54
C GLY A 38 0.32 -17.25 -2.63
N ARG A 39 0.27 -17.58 -1.33
CA ARG A 39 -0.48 -16.82 -0.33
C ARG A 39 0.18 -15.46 -0.05
N CYS A 40 1.50 -15.44 0.14
CA CYS A 40 2.27 -14.21 0.33
C CYS A 40 2.13 -13.26 -0.86
N GLU A 41 2.18 -13.76 -2.09
CA GLU A 41 1.97 -12.97 -3.31
C GLU A 41 0.56 -12.36 -3.36
N THR A 42 -0.45 -13.11 -2.91
CA THR A 42 -1.83 -12.59 -2.84
C THR A 42 -1.97 -11.47 -1.81
N LEU A 43 -1.30 -11.59 -0.66
CA LEU A 43 -1.26 -10.55 0.37
C LEU A 43 -0.50 -9.31 -0.14
N ALA A 44 0.65 -9.49 -0.77
CA ALA A 44 1.44 -8.42 -1.35
C ALA A 44 0.66 -7.65 -2.42
N ARG A 45 -0.09 -8.35 -3.30
CA ARG A 45 -0.95 -7.70 -4.30
C ARG A 45 -2.09 -6.89 -3.67
N ARG A 46 -2.73 -7.40 -2.62
CA ARG A 46 -3.76 -6.64 -1.87
C ARG A 46 -3.18 -5.36 -1.25
N GLN A 47 -2.02 -5.47 -0.62
CA GLN A 47 -1.32 -4.31 -0.06
C GLN A 47 -0.88 -3.33 -1.15
N ALA A 48 -0.45 -3.83 -2.32
CA ALA A 48 -0.08 -3.00 -3.45
C ALA A 48 -1.26 -2.19 -4.02
N VAL A 49 -2.46 -2.77 -4.08
CA VAL A 49 -3.69 -2.05 -4.44
C VAL A 49 -3.96 -0.91 -3.45
N LEU A 50 -3.97 -1.21 -2.14
CA LEU A 50 -4.15 -0.19 -1.11
C LEU A 50 -3.11 0.93 -1.20
N ALA A 51 -1.83 0.58 -1.43
CA ALA A 51 -0.77 1.56 -1.59
C ALA A 51 -0.93 2.42 -2.85
N ALA A 52 -1.50 1.87 -3.92
CA ALA A 52 -1.81 2.60 -5.15
C ALA A 52 -2.97 3.58 -4.93
N ASP A 53 -4.03 3.15 -4.24
CA ASP A 53 -5.17 4.00 -3.88
C ASP A 53 -4.76 5.15 -2.96
N ILE A 54 -3.93 4.87 -1.95
CA ILE A 54 -3.36 5.92 -1.07
C ILE A 54 -2.53 6.91 -1.90
N ALA A 55 -1.66 6.44 -2.80
CA ALA A 55 -0.84 7.31 -3.62
C ALA A 55 -1.70 8.18 -4.56
N LEU A 56 -2.78 7.63 -5.10
CA LEU A 56 -3.74 8.36 -5.92
C LEU A 56 -4.43 9.47 -5.11
N GLU A 57 -4.96 9.16 -3.93
CA GLU A 57 -5.63 10.15 -3.09
C GLU A 57 -4.65 11.23 -2.59
N VAL A 58 -3.39 10.88 -2.30
CA VAL A 58 -2.34 11.86 -2.00
C VAL A 58 -2.06 12.74 -3.22
N ASN A 59 -1.96 12.17 -4.42
CA ASN A 59 -1.72 12.94 -5.66
C ASN A 59 -2.83 13.95 -5.96
N ARG A 60 -4.05 13.71 -5.47
CA ARG A 60 -5.20 14.61 -5.60
C ARG A 60 -5.22 15.75 -4.58
N ARG A 61 -4.36 15.73 -3.54
CA ARG A 61 -4.26 16.80 -2.54
C ARG A 61 -3.51 18.00 -3.09
N GLN A 62 -3.81 19.18 -2.53
CA GLN A 62 -3.09 20.38 -2.92
C GLN A 62 -1.71 20.39 -2.27
N ALA A 63 -0.73 21.00 -2.95
CA ALA A 63 0.62 21.11 -2.39
C ALA A 63 0.65 21.89 -1.06
N ALA A 64 -0.27 22.84 -0.88
CA ALA A 64 -0.42 23.60 0.35
C ALA A 64 -0.81 22.72 1.55
N ASP A 65 -1.59 21.66 1.35
CA ASP A 65 -2.01 20.73 2.42
C ASP A 65 -0.85 19.88 2.94
N LEU A 66 0.17 19.66 2.10
CA LEU A 66 1.26 18.71 2.36
C LEU A 66 2.62 19.40 2.54
N GLY A 67 2.67 20.73 2.36
CA GLY A 67 3.92 21.51 2.42
C GLY A 67 4.87 21.30 1.23
N GLY A 68 4.39 20.71 0.12
CA GLY A 68 5.21 20.40 -1.04
C GLY A 68 4.47 19.62 -2.12
N ALA A 69 5.15 19.27 -3.21
CA ALA A 69 4.54 18.48 -4.29
C ALA A 69 4.10 17.10 -3.75
N PRO A 70 2.83 16.70 -3.87
CA PRO A 70 2.28 15.56 -3.12
C PRO A 70 3.06 14.26 -3.23
N LEU A 71 3.40 13.85 -4.46
CA LEU A 71 4.14 12.62 -4.70
C LEU A 71 5.62 12.69 -4.31
N LYS A 72 6.21 13.89 -4.21
CA LYS A 72 7.55 14.05 -3.65
C LYS A 72 7.51 13.88 -2.14
N VAL A 73 6.56 14.54 -1.46
CA VAL A 73 6.33 14.40 -0.02
C VAL A 73 6.08 12.93 0.34
N LEU A 74 5.21 12.23 -0.41
CA LEU A 74 4.95 10.81 -0.21
C LEU A 74 6.20 9.94 -0.41
N ALA A 75 6.99 10.23 -1.46
CA ALA A 75 8.22 9.50 -1.74
C ALA A 75 9.25 9.65 -0.61
N ASP A 76 9.43 10.88 -0.12
CA ASP A 76 10.34 11.20 0.96
C ASP A 76 9.90 10.52 2.27
N TRP A 77 8.60 10.57 2.59
CA TRP A 77 8.05 9.94 3.79
C TRP A 77 8.18 8.42 3.77
N LEU A 78 7.89 7.78 2.63
CA LEU A 78 7.97 6.32 2.48
C LEU A 78 9.39 5.82 2.19
N ARG A 79 10.36 6.72 2.00
CA ARG A 79 11.74 6.40 1.56
C ARG A 79 11.77 5.58 0.26
N ILE A 80 10.92 5.95 -0.69
CA ILE A 80 10.89 5.38 -2.04
C ILE A 80 11.28 6.43 -3.06
N THR A 81 11.54 6.02 -4.30
CA THR A 81 11.79 7.00 -5.36
C THR A 81 10.51 7.74 -5.75
N PRO A 82 10.60 9.01 -6.20
CA PRO A 82 9.45 9.73 -6.76
C PRO A 82 8.80 9.01 -7.95
N ALA A 83 9.59 8.26 -8.73
CA ALA A 83 9.08 7.44 -9.84
C ALA A 83 8.18 6.30 -9.35
N GLN A 84 8.52 5.65 -8.23
CA GLN A 84 7.67 4.62 -7.63
C GLN A 84 6.36 5.20 -7.09
N ALA A 85 6.43 6.34 -6.39
CA ALA A 85 5.23 7.04 -5.90
C ALA A 85 4.29 7.42 -7.05
N ARG A 86 4.84 7.98 -8.13
CA ARG A 86 4.08 8.31 -9.35
C ARG A 86 3.48 7.08 -10.01
N ARG A 87 4.26 6.01 -10.17
CA ARG A 87 3.78 4.76 -10.78
C ARG A 87 2.57 4.20 -10.01
N ARG A 88 2.59 4.23 -8.67
CA ARG A 88 1.46 3.80 -7.84
C ARG A 88 0.19 4.59 -8.16
N ALA A 89 0.26 5.93 -8.16
CA ALA A 89 -0.89 6.77 -8.47
C ALA A 89 -1.40 6.57 -9.91
N THR A 90 -0.49 6.54 -10.90
CA THR A 90 -0.87 6.36 -12.31
C THR A 90 -1.51 5.01 -12.61
N LEU A 91 -1.13 3.94 -11.90
CA LEU A 91 -1.77 2.63 -12.07
C LEU A 91 -3.18 2.57 -11.47
N ALA A 92 -3.43 3.31 -10.39
CA ALA A 92 -4.74 3.36 -9.75
C ALA A 92 -5.73 4.29 -10.47
N GLU A 93 -5.26 5.41 -11.05
CA GLU A 93 -6.13 6.43 -11.66
C GLU A 93 -7.18 5.87 -12.64
N PRO A 94 -6.85 4.98 -13.61
CA PRO A 94 -7.83 4.47 -14.56
C PRO A 94 -8.90 3.54 -13.93
N LEU A 95 -8.62 3.01 -12.75
CA LEU A 95 -9.50 2.08 -12.02
C LEU A 95 -10.38 2.81 -10.99
N ALA A 96 -10.06 4.06 -10.69
CA ALA A 96 -10.82 4.86 -9.74
C ALA A 96 -12.18 5.31 -10.33
N PRO A 97 -13.20 5.53 -9.48
CA PRO A 97 -14.41 6.22 -9.90
C PRO A 97 -14.07 7.54 -10.58
N ARG A 98 -14.75 7.84 -11.70
CA ARG A 98 -14.57 9.12 -12.40
C ARG A 98 -15.01 10.24 -11.47
N ARG A 99 -14.29 11.35 -11.52
CA ARG A 99 -14.66 12.57 -10.82
C ARG A 99 -14.98 13.64 -11.84
N THR A 100 -15.99 14.45 -11.58
CA THR A 100 -16.33 15.64 -12.35
C THR A 100 -15.21 16.68 -12.27
N LEU A 101 -15.29 17.74 -13.08
CA LEU A 101 -14.27 18.80 -13.13
C LEU A 101 -14.04 19.49 -11.77
N ASP A 102 -15.04 19.50 -10.90
CA ASP A 102 -15.03 20.01 -9.53
C ASP A 102 -14.67 18.94 -8.47
N GLY A 103 -14.31 17.73 -8.89
CA GLY A 103 -13.82 16.67 -8.01
C GLY A 103 -14.89 15.87 -7.27
N GLN A 104 -16.16 16.02 -7.63
CA GLN A 104 -17.26 15.21 -7.11
C GLN A 104 -17.33 13.86 -7.85
N PRO A 105 -17.73 12.76 -7.18
CA PRO A 105 -17.93 11.47 -7.82
C PRO A 105 -19.11 11.44 -8.80
#